data_AF-A0A679IMC6-F1
#
_entry.id   AF-A0A679IMC6-F1
#
_cell.length_a   1.000
_cell.length_b   1.000
_cell.length_c   1.000
_cell.angle_alpha   90.00
_cell.angle_beta   90.00
_cell.angle_gamma   90.00
#
_symmetry.space_group_name_H-M   'P 1'
#
loop_
_entity.id
_entity.type
_entity.pdbx_description
1 polymer ?
#
loop_
_entity_poly.entity_id
_entity_poly.type
_entity_poly.pdbx_seq_one_letter_code
_entity_poly.pdbx_strand_id
1 'polypeptide(L)'
;MQLSIDTEVVALLRAKMQPGDVIYLDFEDGDGPFANTGLSCRLDLNFRLIITPINYLASGLDVYNETLVTAIGPLKIKKSSERYLEENTRLTVNKALQTLQLKGDSGILANNIPILRIDKVIAGGSDGKISGC
;
A
#
# COMPACT_ATOMS: atom_id res chain seq x y z
N MET A 1 -6.15 -3.45 -15.48
CA MET A 1 -6.03 -2.31 -14.56
C MET A 1 -4.80 -1.47 -14.88
N GLN A 2 -4.97 -0.15 -14.83
CA GLN A 2 -3.91 0.84 -14.77
C GLN A 2 -4.01 1.67 -13.48
N LEU A 3 -2.87 1.94 -12.85
CA LEU A 3 -2.74 2.90 -11.74
C LEU A 3 -1.90 4.10 -12.18
N SER A 4 -2.53 5.27 -12.25
CA SER A 4 -1.80 6.53 -12.41
C SER A 4 -1.67 7.27 -11.08
N ILE A 5 -0.63 8.10 -10.97
CA ILE A 5 -0.28 8.78 -9.72
C ILE A 5 -0.09 10.26 -10.04
N ASP A 6 -0.83 11.13 -9.36
CA ASP A 6 -0.73 12.57 -9.54
C ASP A 6 0.69 13.08 -9.24
N THR A 7 1.13 14.10 -9.96
CA THR A 7 2.49 14.67 -9.82
C THR A 7 2.82 15.09 -8.39
N GLU A 8 1.84 15.63 -7.66
CA GLU A 8 1.99 16.00 -6.25
C GLU A 8 2.27 14.78 -5.37
N VAL A 9 1.57 13.66 -5.62
CA VAL A 9 1.79 12.41 -4.89
C VAL A 9 3.14 11.79 -5.26
N VAL A 10 3.54 11.86 -6.55
CA VAL A 10 4.88 11.44 -7.00
C VAL A 10 5.96 12.19 -6.23
N ALA A 11 5.84 13.51 -6.09
CA ALA A 11 6.81 14.32 -5.35
C ALA A 11 6.86 13.93 -3.86
N LEU A 12 5.69 13.74 -3.25
CA LEU A 12 5.58 13.34 -1.85
C LEU A 12 6.21 11.96 -1.59
N LEU A 13 5.97 10.98 -2.46
CA LEU A 13 6.55 9.65 -2.36
C LEU A 13 8.07 9.69 -2.56
N ARG A 14 8.55 10.40 -3.59
CA ARG A 14 10.00 10.55 -3.84
C ARG A 14 10.74 11.18 -2.67
N ALA A 15 10.13 12.12 -1.96
CA ALA A 15 10.72 12.71 -0.76
C ALA A 15 10.88 11.71 0.42
N LYS A 16 10.14 10.60 0.41
CA LYS A 16 10.18 9.54 1.45
C LYS A 16 10.99 8.31 1.01
N MET A 17 11.23 8.15 -0.28
CA MET A 17 11.94 7.03 -0.86
C MET A 17 13.45 7.27 -0.90
N GLN A 18 14.18 6.18 -0.80
CA GLN A 18 15.62 6.06 -0.96
C GLN A 18 15.94 5.21 -2.20
N PRO A 19 17.14 5.35 -2.78
CA PRO A 19 17.58 4.47 -3.86
C PRO A 19 17.49 2.99 -3.46
N GLY A 20 16.84 2.18 -4.29
CA GLY A 20 16.64 0.76 -4.00
C GLY A 20 15.46 0.47 -3.07
N ASP A 21 14.58 1.43 -2.79
CA ASP A 21 13.31 1.10 -2.15
C ASP A 21 12.34 0.40 -3.11
N VAL A 22 11.49 -0.45 -2.54
CA VAL A 22 10.34 -1.07 -3.17
C VAL A 22 9.09 -0.48 -2.53
N ILE A 23 8.07 -0.22 -3.34
CA ILE A 23 6.78 0.29 -2.88
C ILE A 23 5.66 -0.69 -3.16
N TYR A 24 4.77 -0.82 -2.19
CA TYR A 24 3.60 -1.68 -2.23
C TYR A 24 2.35 -0.82 -2.03
N LEU A 25 1.33 -1.04 -2.86
CA LEU A 25 -0.04 -0.65 -2.51
C LEU A 25 -0.68 -1.87 -1.85
N ASP A 26 -0.69 -1.84 -0.52
CA ASP A 26 -1.20 -2.93 0.28
C ASP A 26 -2.67 -2.73 0.60
N PHE A 27 -3.42 -3.82 0.51
CA PHE A 27 -4.79 -3.93 0.98
C PHE A 27 -4.77 -4.65 2.33
N GLU A 28 -5.29 -4.03 3.38
CA GLU A 28 -5.33 -4.60 4.72
C GLU A 28 -6.42 -5.68 4.84
N ASP A 29 -6.08 -6.90 4.43
CA ASP A 29 -6.91 -8.10 4.53
C ASP A 29 -6.38 -9.14 5.55
N GLY A 30 -5.32 -8.80 6.27
CA GLY A 30 -4.65 -9.69 7.22
C GLY A 30 -3.69 -10.69 6.59
N ASP A 31 -3.51 -10.68 5.27
CA ASP A 31 -2.56 -11.55 4.57
C ASP A 31 -1.23 -10.83 4.28
N GLY A 32 -0.12 -11.55 4.41
CA GLY A 32 1.24 -11.04 4.19
C GLY A 32 1.95 -10.46 5.42
N PRO A 33 3.23 -10.08 5.25
CA PRO A 33 4.15 -9.75 6.35
C PRO A 33 3.81 -8.46 7.09
N PHE A 34 2.99 -7.61 6.49
CA PHE A 34 2.65 -6.31 7.06
C PHE A 34 1.33 -6.34 7.83
N ALA A 35 0.64 -7.48 7.94
CA ALA A 35 -0.62 -7.61 8.68
C ALA A 35 -0.49 -7.16 10.16
N ASN A 36 0.69 -7.37 10.76
CA ASN A 36 0.95 -7.05 12.16
C ASN A 36 1.39 -5.61 12.43
N THR A 37 1.50 -4.74 11.41
CA THR A 37 1.94 -3.34 11.64
C THR A 37 0.82 -2.44 12.19
N GLY A 38 -0.15 -3.05 12.86
CA GLY A 38 -1.43 -2.47 13.24
C GLY A 38 -2.47 -2.72 12.15
N LEU A 39 -3.30 -3.76 12.31
CA LEU A 39 -4.63 -3.77 11.70
C LEU A 39 -5.31 -2.52 12.21
N SER A 40 -5.57 -1.57 11.32
CA SER A 40 -6.33 -0.41 11.71
C SER A 40 -7.68 -0.91 12.26
N CYS A 41 -8.13 -0.48 13.45
CA CYS A 41 -9.47 -0.80 13.96
C CYS A 41 -10.59 -0.11 13.13
N ARG A 42 -10.35 0.13 11.85
CA ARG A 42 -11.21 0.87 10.95
C ARG A 42 -12.10 -0.12 10.21
N LEU A 43 -13.36 0.26 10.04
CA LEU A 43 -14.40 -0.52 9.39
C LEU A 43 -14.46 -0.27 7.86
N ASP A 44 -13.53 0.51 7.30
CA ASP A 44 -13.49 0.89 5.87
C ASP A 44 -12.49 0.06 5.05
N LEU A 45 -12.68 0.04 3.72
CA LEU A 45 -11.72 -0.53 2.78
C LEU A 45 -10.40 0.22 2.92
N ASN A 46 -9.40 -0.46 3.48
CA ASN A 46 -8.17 0.19 3.86
C ASN A 46 -7.01 -0.23 2.96
N PHE A 47 -6.57 0.75 2.16
CA PHE A 47 -5.35 0.68 1.38
C PHE A 47 -4.27 1.51 2.06
N ARG A 48 -3.03 1.04 2.00
CA ARG A 48 -1.84 1.74 2.50
C ARG A 48 -0.69 1.65 1.52
N LEU A 49 0.16 2.65 1.52
CA LEU A 49 1.40 2.64 0.76
C LEU A 49 2.53 2.25 1.69
N ILE A 50 3.18 1.13 1.40
CA ILE A 50 4.30 0.62 2.19
C ILE A 50 5.57 0.77 1.37
N ILE A 51 6.60 1.37 1.96
CA ILE A 51 7.93 1.52 1.40
C ILE A 51 8.89 0.67 2.22
N THR A 52 9.63 -0.21 1.56
CA THR A 52 10.68 -1.01 2.19
C THR A 52 11.98 -0.94 1.40
N PRO A 53 13.14 -1.14 2.03
CA PRO A 53 14.38 -1.40 1.30
C PRO A 53 14.27 -2.66 0.40
N ILE A 54 15.03 -2.73 -0.70
CA ILE A 54 15.09 -3.92 -1.58
C ILE A 54 15.58 -5.18 -0.87
N ASN A 55 16.38 -5.03 0.20
CA ASN A 55 16.86 -6.13 1.03
C ASN A 55 15.95 -6.41 2.23
N TYR A 56 14.69 -5.95 2.20
CA TYR A 56 13.69 -6.32 3.20
C TYR A 56 13.29 -7.79 3.03
N LEU A 57 13.84 -8.65 3.89
CA LEU A 57 13.65 -10.10 3.85
C LEU A 57 12.57 -10.54 4.83
N ALA A 58 11.30 -10.38 4.46
CA ALA A 58 10.17 -10.92 5.21
C ALA A 58 9.52 -12.09 4.47
N SER A 59 9.11 -13.13 5.20
CA SER A 59 8.26 -14.20 4.69
C SER A 59 6.88 -13.65 4.31
N GLY A 60 6.26 -14.17 3.25
CA GLY A 60 4.92 -13.75 2.82
C GLY A 60 4.89 -12.55 1.86
N LEU A 61 6.03 -11.99 1.42
CA LEU A 61 6.04 -10.91 0.41
C LEU A 61 5.52 -11.37 -0.96
N ASP A 62 5.42 -12.68 -1.19
CA ASP A 62 4.88 -13.32 -2.38
C ASP A 62 3.38 -13.05 -2.59
N VAL A 63 2.65 -12.63 -1.54
CA VAL A 63 1.25 -12.18 -1.70
C VAL A 63 1.14 -10.95 -2.60
N TYR A 64 2.20 -10.13 -2.69
CA TYR A 64 2.31 -9.00 -3.62
C TYR A 64 2.77 -9.50 -5.00
N ASN A 65 1.93 -10.36 -5.59
CA ASN A 65 2.19 -11.14 -6.79
C ASN A 65 1.96 -10.37 -8.10
N GLU A 66 1.56 -9.11 -8.04
CA GLU A 66 1.34 -8.27 -9.22
C GLU A 66 2.17 -6.99 -9.14
N THR A 67 2.68 -6.55 -10.30
CA THR A 67 3.51 -5.34 -10.42
C THR A 67 2.93 -4.41 -11.47
N LEU A 68 2.58 -3.20 -11.05
CA LEU A 68 2.11 -2.12 -11.89
C LEU A 68 3.26 -1.18 -12.25
N VAL A 69 3.34 -0.79 -13.52
CA VAL A 69 4.30 0.24 -13.97
C VAL A 69 3.66 1.61 -13.76
N THR A 70 4.28 2.44 -12.91
CA THR A 70 3.75 3.76 -12.53
C THR A 70 4.79 4.87 -12.64
N ALA A 71 4.39 6.13 -12.44
CA ALA A 71 5.28 7.29 -12.50
C ALA A 71 6.36 7.34 -11.39
N ILE A 72 6.19 6.56 -10.30
CA ILE A 72 7.21 6.40 -9.26
C ILE A 72 8.13 5.20 -9.49
N GLY A 73 7.90 4.42 -10.56
CA GLY A 73 8.54 3.13 -10.81
C GLY A 73 7.59 1.94 -10.63
N PRO A 74 8.11 0.72 -10.47
CA PRO A 74 7.30 -0.46 -10.24
C PRO A 74 6.65 -0.39 -8.85
N LEU A 75 5.34 -0.58 -8.81
CA LEU A 75 4.53 -0.65 -7.59
C LEU A 75 3.93 -2.05 -7.49
N LYS A 76 4.09 -2.71 -6.34
CA LYS A 76 3.60 -4.08 -6.15
C LYS A 76 2.24 -4.08 -5.45
N ILE A 77 1.35 -4.96 -5.87
CA ILE A 77 0.01 -5.13 -5.28
C ILE A 77 -0.31 -6.61 -5.08
N LYS A 78 -1.30 -6.87 -4.23
CA LYS A 78 -1.95 -8.18 -4.18
C LYS A 78 -2.96 -8.27 -5.32
N LYS A 79 -2.90 -9.30 -6.15
CA LYS A 79 -3.91 -9.52 -7.20
C LYS A 79 -5.34 -9.63 -6.62
N SER A 80 -5.48 -10.15 -5.40
CA SER A 80 -6.78 -10.20 -4.70
C SER A 80 -7.39 -8.82 -4.45
N SER A 81 -6.56 -7.76 -4.34
CA SER A 81 -7.01 -6.39 -4.10
C SER A 81 -7.61 -5.72 -5.34
N GLU A 82 -7.37 -6.28 -6.54
CA GLU A 82 -7.85 -5.67 -7.78
C GLU A 82 -9.37 -5.53 -7.84
N ARG A 83 -10.10 -6.42 -7.17
CA ARG A 83 -11.57 -6.40 -7.10
C ARG A 83 -12.14 -5.15 -6.40
N TYR A 84 -11.32 -4.42 -5.66
CA TYR A 84 -11.68 -3.18 -4.97
C TYR A 84 -11.20 -1.93 -5.70
N LEU A 85 -10.54 -2.15 -6.85
CA LEU A 85 -10.00 -1.12 -7.72
C LEU A 85 -10.76 -1.15 -9.06
N GLU A 86 -10.58 -0.10 -9.85
CA GLU A 86 -11.18 0.00 -11.18
C GLU A 86 -10.11 0.00 -12.27
N GLU A 87 -10.54 -0.19 -13.52
CA GLU A 87 -9.62 -0.25 -14.66
C GLU A 87 -8.74 1.01 -14.74
N ASN A 88 -9.30 2.19 -14.46
CA ASN A 88 -8.58 3.47 -14.42
C ASN A 88 -8.49 4.02 -12.98
N THR A 89 -7.63 3.42 -12.17
CA THR A 89 -7.39 3.88 -10.80
C THR A 89 -6.37 5.02 -10.76
N ARG A 90 -6.61 6.03 -9.93
CA ARG A 90 -5.77 7.22 -9.74
C ARG A 90 -5.46 7.43 -8.27
N LEU A 91 -4.17 7.52 -7.92
CA LEU A 91 -3.73 7.93 -6.60
C LEU A 91 -3.55 9.45 -6.56
N THR A 92 -4.37 10.13 -5.75
CA THR A 92 -4.51 11.58 -5.74
C THR A 92 -4.40 12.14 -4.32
N VAL A 93 -4.18 13.45 -4.19
CA VAL A 93 -4.28 14.16 -2.90
C VAL A 93 -5.71 14.65 -2.69
N ASN A 94 -6.29 14.32 -1.55
CA ASN A 94 -7.46 15.01 -1.03
C ASN A 94 -7.03 16.38 -0.49
N LYS A 95 -7.23 17.44 -1.28
CA LYS A 95 -6.80 18.80 -0.91
C LYS A 95 -7.46 19.36 0.36
N ALA A 96 -8.68 18.91 0.68
CA ALA A 96 -9.41 19.37 1.84
C ALA A 96 -8.82 18.80 3.14
N LEU A 97 -8.42 17.52 3.12
CA LEU A 97 -7.90 16.82 4.29
C LEU A 97 -6.37 16.66 4.29
N GLN A 98 -5.70 17.03 3.20
CA GLN A 98 -4.26 16.83 2.98
C GLN A 98 -3.85 15.36 3.17
N THR A 99 -4.72 14.43 2.74
CA THR A 99 -4.49 12.98 2.78
C THR A 99 -4.46 12.38 1.38
N LEU A 100 -3.93 11.17 1.25
CA LEU A 100 -4.00 10.44 -0.03
C LEU A 100 -5.32 9.70 -0.18
N GLN A 101 -5.78 9.56 -1.41
CA GLN A 101 -6.99 8.82 -1.75
C GLN A 101 -6.84 8.12 -3.12
N LEU A 102 -7.46 6.96 -3.27
CA LEU A 102 -7.63 6.28 -4.55
C LEU A 102 -8.97 6.68 -5.16
N LYS A 103 -8.95 7.04 -6.44
CA LYS A 103 -10.14 7.38 -7.21
C LYS A 103 -10.24 6.48 -8.43
N GLY A 104 -11.44 5.98 -8.67
CA GLY A 104 -11.84 5.35 -9.93
C GLY A 104 -12.63 6.31 -10.79
N ASP A 105 -13.25 5.77 -11.82
CA ASP A 105 -14.20 6.46 -12.67
C ASP A 105 -15.56 6.59 -11.98
N SER A 106 -15.91 5.70 -11.04
CA SER A 106 -17.14 5.82 -10.23
C SER A 106 -17.04 6.80 -9.06
N GLY A 107 -15.84 7.25 -8.68
CA GLY A 107 -15.64 8.16 -7.54
C GLY A 107 -14.44 7.80 -6.67
N ILE A 108 -14.59 7.95 -5.36
CA ILE A 108 -13.54 7.63 -4.39
C ILE A 108 -13.64 6.15 -4.03
N LEU A 109 -12.55 5.41 -4.21
CA LEU A 109 -12.45 3.98 -3.87
C LEU A 109 -11.94 3.78 -2.44
N ALA A 110 -10.95 4.58 -2.04
CA ALA A 110 -10.39 4.55 -0.70
C ALA A 110 -9.88 5.94 -0.31
N ASN A 111 -10.03 6.30 0.97
CA ASN A 111 -9.61 7.58 1.53
C ASN A 111 -8.54 7.39 2.60
N ASN A 112 -7.83 8.47 2.92
CA ASN A 112 -6.88 8.53 4.04
C ASN A 112 -5.78 7.47 3.99
N ILE A 113 -5.29 7.19 2.78
CA ILE A 113 -4.26 6.17 2.54
C ILE A 113 -2.95 6.62 3.20
N PRO A 114 -2.48 5.91 4.24
CA PRO A 114 -1.25 6.27 4.92
C PRO A 114 -0.04 5.84 4.09
N ILE A 115 1.09 6.49 4.35
CA ILE A 115 2.40 6.06 3.84
C ILE A 115 3.22 5.57 5.02
N LEU A 116 3.61 4.31 4.97
CA LEU A 116 4.41 3.64 5.97
C LEU A 116 5.78 3.33 5.37
N ARG A 117 6.85 3.68 6.09
CA ARG A 117 8.20 3.22 5.79
C ARG A 117 8.57 2.15 6.81
N ILE A 118 8.96 0.97 6.33
CA ILE A 118 9.34 -0.17 7.17
C ILE A 118 10.76 -0.59 6.79
N ASP A 119 11.72 -0.15 7.59
CA ASP A 119 13.15 -0.36 7.30
C ASP A 119 13.69 -1.70 7.82
N LYS A 120 12.98 -2.36 8.73
CA LYS A 120 13.41 -3.63 9.34
C LYS A 120 12.22 -4.55 9.51
N VAL A 121 12.48 -5.85 9.38
CA VAL A 121 11.47 -6.90 9.61
C VAL A 121 10.93 -6.73 11.02
N ILE A 122 9.61 -6.61 11.12
CA ILE A 122 8.93 -6.47 12.40
C ILE A 122 8.89 -7.85 13.05
N ALA A 123 9.55 -7.98 14.21
CA ALA A 123 9.57 -9.21 14.98
C ALA A 123 8.13 -9.59 15.39
N GLY A 124 7.68 -10.78 15.00
CA GLY A 124 6.33 -11.30 15.27
C GLY A 124 5.58 -11.83 14.04
N GLY A 125 6.15 -11.72 12.84
CA GLY A 125 5.65 -12.48 11.67
C GLY A 125 5.88 -13.97 11.89
N SER A 126 4.78 -14.75 11.90
CA SER A 126 4.73 -16.22 12.00
C SER A 126 5.26 -16.89 13.28
N ASP A 127 4.63 -16.63 14.43
CA ASP A 127 4.45 -17.65 15.52
C ASP A 127 3.64 -17.16 16.74
N GLY A 128 3.12 -15.93 16.74
CA GLY A 128 2.21 -15.47 17.77
C GLY A 128 0.77 -15.87 17.43
N LYS A 129 0.22 -16.87 18.12
CA LYS A 129 -1.24 -17.01 18.27
C LYS A 129 -1.83 -15.62 18.53
N ILE A 130 -2.68 -15.16 17.63
CA ILE A 130 -3.52 -13.98 17.86
C ILE A 130 -4.56 -14.43 18.89
N SER A 131 -4.25 -14.27 20.18
CA SER A 131 -5.28 -14.30 21.21
C SER A 131 -5.99 -12.94 21.18
N GLY A 132 -7.23 -12.93 20.68
CA GLY A 132 -8.08 -11.76 20.82
C GLY A 132 -9.19 -11.68 19.78
N CYS A 133 -10.21 -12.52 19.96
CA CYS A 133 -11.60 -12.08 20.01
C CYS A 133 -12.16 -12.56 21.36
#